data_AF-A0A4R1Z3Z3-F1
#
_entry.id   AF-A0A4R1Z3Z3-F1
#
_cell.length_a   1.000
_cell.length_b   1.000
_cell.length_c   1.000
_cell.angle_alpha   90.00
_cell.angle_beta   90.00
_cell.angle_gamma   90.00
#
_symmetry.space_group_name_H-M   'P 1'
#
loop_
_entity.id
_entity.type
_entity.pdbx_description
1 polymer ?
#
loop_
_entity_poly.entity_id
_entity_poly.type
_entity_poly.pdbx_seq_one_letter_code
_entity_poly.pdbx_strand_id
1 'polypeptide(L)'
;MFQGSAIGRVAVFVDGDNVPAPHAPAILTAAREWGEPHVLRTYGQAQNLTPWQEVPGFRFFCAGLTNSASAFRSACSEFIELDAASPPVVKTSNGVPAPAPAKTEPMPTGPAIGPFDRKIRETILAAPEKGMMEITRLSAELHKLHGVRIGSQPEKTWRGYLGKRPNLYLLDPKGPNACVRLRAEGWPAG
;
A
#
# COMPACT_ATOMS: atom_id res chain seq x y z
N MET A 1 -4.18 -23.13 38.95
CA MET A 1 -4.62 -24.28 38.14
C MET A 1 -6.07 -24.05 37.76
N PHE A 2 -6.37 -23.80 36.49
CA PHE A 2 -7.75 -23.83 35.99
C PHE A 2 -7.94 -25.17 35.28
N GLN A 3 -8.71 -26.07 35.90
CA GLN A 3 -9.23 -27.29 35.31
C GLN A 3 -10.64 -27.00 34.79
N GLY A 4 -10.92 -27.34 33.53
CA GLY A 4 -12.25 -27.20 32.94
C GLY A 4 -12.18 -26.95 31.44
N SER A 5 -12.32 -28.03 30.67
CA SER A 5 -12.30 -28.10 29.21
C SER A 5 -13.38 -27.25 28.54
N ALA A 6 -13.12 -25.96 28.39
CA ALA A 6 -13.61 -25.18 27.26
C ALA A 6 -12.36 -24.65 26.57
N ILE A 7 -11.91 -25.34 25.51
CA ILE A 7 -10.81 -24.85 24.68
C ILE A 7 -11.26 -23.48 24.15
N GLY A 8 -10.74 -22.41 24.74
CA GLY A 8 -11.13 -21.05 24.38
C GLY A 8 -10.94 -20.89 22.87
N ARG A 9 -11.96 -20.44 22.15
CA ARG A 9 -11.80 -20.18 20.71
C ARG A 9 -11.11 -18.84 20.56
N VAL A 10 -10.00 -18.83 19.83
CA VAL A 10 -9.22 -17.63 19.57
C VAL A 10 -9.48 -17.16 18.15
N ALA A 11 -9.73 -15.87 17.99
CA ALA A 11 -9.78 -15.18 16.71
C ALA A 11 -8.53 -14.31 16.57
N VAL A 12 -7.82 -14.46 15.45
CA VAL A 12 -6.59 -13.77 15.14
C VAL A 12 -6.82 -12.91 13.90
N PHE A 13 -6.50 -11.62 14.04
CA PHE A 13 -6.59 -10.63 12.98
C PHE A 13 -5.22 -9.97 12.82
N VAL A 14 -4.65 -10.06 11.63
CA VAL A 14 -3.29 -9.59 11.33
C VAL A 14 -3.35 -8.44 10.34
N ASP A 15 -2.64 -7.36 10.61
CA ASP A 15 -2.36 -6.29 9.65
C ASP A 15 -1.18 -6.71 8.77
N GLY A 16 -1.46 -7.26 7.61
CA GLY A 16 -0.49 -7.84 6.69
C GLY A 16 0.37 -6.81 5.95
N ASP A 17 -0.01 -5.53 5.98
CA ASP A 17 0.84 -4.45 5.45
C ASP A 17 1.97 -4.09 6.42
N ASN A 18 1.73 -4.30 7.72
CA ASN A 18 2.67 -3.95 8.79
C ASN A 18 3.36 -5.18 9.42
N VAL A 19 2.80 -6.37 9.26
CA VAL A 19 3.37 -7.63 9.77
C VAL A 19 3.72 -8.56 8.60
N PRO A 20 5.00 -8.92 8.40
CA PRO A 20 5.39 -9.84 7.33
C PRO A 20 4.93 -11.29 7.58
N ALA A 21 4.49 -11.97 6.52
CA ALA A 21 4.02 -13.36 6.53
C ALA A 21 4.92 -14.40 7.24
N PRO A 22 6.27 -14.28 7.22
CA PRO A 22 7.14 -15.19 7.98
C PRO A 22 6.86 -15.24 9.51
N HIS A 23 6.12 -14.28 10.07
CA HIS A 23 5.73 -14.28 11.47
C HIS A 23 4.52 -15.18 11.78
N ALA A 24 3.84 -15.75 10.77
CA ALA A 24 2.66 -16.58 10.96
C ALA A 24 2.85 -17.75 11.95
N PRO A 25 3.97 -18.51 11.95
CA PRO A 25 4.18 -19.57 12.92
C PRO A 25 4.27 -19.07 14.37
N ALA A 26 4.91 -17.92 14.59
CA ALA A 26 5.02 -17.30 15.91
C ALA A 26 3.65 -16.81 16.40
N ILE A 27 2.85 -16.19 15.52
CA ILE A 27 1.49 -15.73 15.84
C ILE A 27 0.57 -16.91 16.19
N LEU A 28 0.63 -18.00 15.42
CA LEU A 28 -0.13 -19.22 15.71
C LEU A 28 0.27 -19.87 17.03
N THR A 29 1.58 -19.89 17.32
CA THR A 29 2.10 -20.43 18.58
C THR A 29 1.57 -19.62 19.75
N ALA A 30 1.69 -18.29 19.69
CA ALA A 30 1.15 -17.40 20.69
C ALA A 30 -0.37 -17.59 20.85
N ALA A 31 -1.14 -17.61 19.75
CA ALA A 31 -2.59 -17.79 19.80
C ALA A 31 -3.01 -19.10 20.50
N ARG A 32 -2.24 -20.18 20.29
CA ARG A 32 -2.49 -21.49 20.92
C ARG A 32 -2.31 -21.50 22.44
N GLU A 33 -1.52 -20.58 22.99
CA GLU A 33 -1.40 -20.42 24.45
C GLU A 33 -2.71 -19.91 25.08
N TRP A 34 -3.54 -19.19 24.31
CA TRP A 34 -4.81 -18.63 24.75
C TRP A 34 -6.02 -19.52 24.41
N GLY A 35 -5.83 -20.53 23.56
CA GLY A 35 -6.86 -21.47 23.15
C GLY A 35 -6.76 -21.88 21.67
N GLU A 36 -7.75 -22.57 21.12
CA GLU A 36 -7.71 -23.06 19.74
C GLU A 36 -8.00 -21.93 18.75
N PRO A 37 -7.06 -21.60 17.82
CA PRO A 37 -7.31 -20.62 16.78
C PRO A 37 -8.39 -21.13 15.82
N HIS A 38 -9.52 -20.43 15.77
CA HIS A 38 -10.67 -20.81 14.96
C HIS A 38 -10.92 -19.84 13.80
N VAL A 39 -10.54 -18.57 13.99
CA VAL A 39 -10.57 -17.54 12.94
C VAL A 39 -9.17 -16.98 12.79
N LEU A 40 -8.65 -17.00 11.58
CA LEU A 40 -7.32 -16.53 11.23
C LEU A 40 -7.45 -15.68 9.98
N ARG A 41 -7.32 -14.36 10.13
CA ARG A 41 -7.49 -13.42 9.01
C ARG A 41 -6.32 -12.47 8.94
N THR A 42 -5.91 -12.17 7.73
CA THR A 42 -4.92 -11.13 7.46
C THR A 42 -5.55 -10.09 6.55
N TYR A 43 -5.37 -8.81 6.87
CA TYR A 43 -5.86 -7.68 6.10
C TYR A 43 -4.70 -6.94 5.46
N GLY A 44 -4.82 -6.56 4.19
CA GLY A 44 -3.80 -5.75 3.55
C GLY A 44 -4.23 -5.20 2.21
N GLN A 45 -3.37 -4.40 1.59
CA GLN A 45 -3.65 -3.83 0.27
C GLN A 45 -3.43 -4.86 -0.83
N ALA A 46 -4.40 -5.04 -1.74
CA ALA A 46 -4.31 -6.03 -2.82
C ALA A 46 -3.16 -5.79 -3.82
N GLN A 47 -2.63 -4.55 -3.88
CA GLN A 47 -1.47 -4.18 -4.70
C GLN A 47 -0.16 -4.72 -4.14
N ASN A 48 -0.15 -5.01 -2.83
CA ASN A 48 0.88 -5.74 -2.16
C ASN A 48 0.40 -7.20 -2.21
N LEU A 49 0.76 -7.95 -3.24
CA LEU A 49 0.50 -9.39 -3.29
C LEU A 49 1.24 -10.03 -2.13
N THR A 50 0.61 -10.00 -0.95
CA THR A 50 1.31 -10.32 0.28
C THR A 50 1.52 -11.82 0.33
N PRO A 51 2.68 -12.31 0.79
CA PRO A 51 2.91 -13.74 0.95
C PRO A 51 1.91 -14.40 1.92
N TRP A 52 1.10 -13.60 2.63
CA TRP A 52 -0.02 -14.07 3.46
C TRP A 52 -1.09 -14.84 2.69
N GLN A 53 -1.24 -14.65 1.38
CA GLN A 53 -2.17 -15.43 0.57
C GLN A 53 -1.81 -16.93 0.54
N GLU A 54 -0.52 -17.23 0.70
CA GLU A 54 0.00 -18.60 0.63
C GLU A 54 0.16 -19.23 2.02
N VAL A 55 -0.07 -18.48 3.11
CA VAL A 55 0.09 -18.98 4.47
C VAL A 55 -1.08 -19.89 4.82
N PRO A 56 -0.85 -21.20 5.07
CA PRO A 56 -1.91 -22.13 5.39
C PRO A 56 -2.66 -21.74 6.68
N GLY A 57 -3.98 -21.82 6.63
CA GLY A 57 -4.85 -21.53 7.77
C GLY A 57 -5.20 -20.05 7.93
N PHE A 58 -4.44 -19.12 7.36
CA PHE A 58 -4.83 -17.71 7.31
C PHE A 58 -5.63 -17.43 6.04
N ARG A 59 -6.76 -16.71 6.20
CA ARG A 59 -7.52 -16.21 5.06
C ARG A 59 -7.18 -14.73 4.84
N PHE A 60 -6.68 -14.41 3.66
CA PHE A 60 -6.33 -13.04 3.30
C PHE A 60 -7.55 -12.26 2.78
N PHE A 61 -7.76 -11.07 3.34
CA PHE A 61 -8.80 -10.12 2.97
C PHE A 61 -8.14 -8.83 2.51
N CYS A 62 -8.68 -8.24 1.46
CA CYS A 62 -8.34 -6.85 1.15
C CYS A 62 -9.47 -5.94 1.66
N ALA A 63 -9.07 -4.82 2.26
CA ALA A 63 -9.99 -3.73 2.59
C ALA A 63 -9.75 -2.57 1.62
N GLY A 64 -10.82 -1.98 1.11
CA GLY A 64 -10.74 -0.83 0.22
C GLY A 64 -12.03 -0.05 0.13
N LEU A 65 -11.94 1.12 -0.50
CA LEU A 65 -13.09 2.01 -0.70
C LEU A 65 -14.03 1.43 -1.77
N THR A 66 -15.29 1.85 -1.75
CA THR A 66 -16.31 1.40 -2.72
C THR A 66 -15.92 1.68 -4.18
N ASN A 67 -15.10 2.71 -4.43
CA ASN A 67 -14.55 3.03 -5.75
C ASN A 67 -13.26 2.28 -6.11
N SER A 68 -12.84 1.30 -5.31
CA SER A 68 -11.73 0.41 -5.67
C SER A 68 -12.05 -0.34 -6.97
N ALA A 69 -11.14 -0.22 -7.95
CA ALA A 69 -11.27 -0.83 -9.28
C ALA A 69 -11.59 -2.33 -9.18
N SER A 70 -12.43 -2.85 -10.08
CA SER A 70 -12.90 -4.25 -10.02
C SER A 70 -11.76 -5.28 -9.97
N ALA A 71 -10.64 -5.02 -10.65
CA ALA A 71 -9.45 -5.85 -10.59
C ALA A 71 -8.85 -5.97 -9.17
N PHE A 72 -8.97 -4.93 -8.35
CA PHE A 72 -8.54 -4.92 -6.94
C PHE A 72 -9.42 -5.84 -6.09
N ARG A 73 -10.72 -5.91 -6.39
CA ARG A 73 -11.67 -6.78 -5.68
C ARG A 73 -11.45 -8.25 -6.02
N SER A 74 -11.10 -8.54 -7.27
CA SER A 74 -10.89 -9.91 -7.76
C SER A 74 -9.60 -10.56 -7.25
N ALA A 75 -8.64 -9.79 -6.74
CA ALA A 75 -7.41 -10.32 -6.15
C ALA A 75 -7.60 -10.79 -4.68
N CYS A 76 -8.81 -10.62 -4.13
CA CYS A 76 -9.12 -10.90 -2.74
C CYS A 76 -9.96 -12.17 -2.62
N SER A 77 -9.68 -13.00 -1.62
CA SER A 77 -10.53 -14.16 -1.31
C SER A 77 -11.91 -13.73 -0.80
N GLU A 78 -12.01 -12.50 -0.29
CA GLU A 78 -13.21 -11.78 0.10
C GLU A 78 -12.84 -10.28 0.24
N PHE A 79 -13.74 -9.38 -0.13
CA PHE A 79 -13.52 -7.94 -0.12
C PHE A 79 -14.49 -7.26 0.86
N ILE A 80 -13.95 -6.53 1.84
CA ILE A 80 -14.78 -5.78 2.79
C ILE A 80 -14.84 -4.33 2.30
N GLU A 81 -16.03 -3.90 1.87
CA GLU A 81 -16.28 -2.52 1.53
C GLU A 81 -16.36 -1.67 2.81
N LEU A 82 -15.58 -0.59 2.83
CA LEU A 82 -15.70 0.43 3.87
C LEU A 82 -16.46 1.61 3.28
N ASP A 83 -17.64 1.89 3.82
CA ASP A 83 -18.41 3.07 3.45
C ASP A 83 -17.63 4.32 3.80
N ALA A 84 -17.27 5.09 2.78
CA ALA A 84 -16.84 6.45 2.99
C ALA A 84 -18.04 7.24 3.54
N ALA A 85 -17.95 7.71 4.78
CA ALA A 85 -18.86 8.73 5.29
C ALA A 85 -18.89 9.89 4.27
N SER A 86 -19.99 10.00 3.54
CA SER A 86 -20.11 10.87 2.37
C SER A 86 -20.39 12.32 2.76
N PRO A 87 -19.87 13.32 2.04
CA PRO A 87 -20.63 14.52 1.66
C PRO A 87 -21.35 14.29 0.31
N PRO A 88 -22.44 15.04 0.03
CA PRO A 88 -23.47 14.61 -0.92
C PRO A 88 -23.10 14.75 -2.41
N VAL A 89 -23.34 13.66 -3.13
CA VAL A 89 -23.91 13.48 -4.49
C VAL A 89 -23.72 14.59 -5.55
N VAL A 90 -23.11 14.21 -6.69
CA VAL A 90 -23.66 14.54 -8.02
C VAL A 90 -23.69 13.28 -8.87
N LYS A 91 -24.91 12.88 -9.27
CA LYS A 91 -25.18 11.83 -10.25
C LYS A 91 -25.02 12.43 -11.65
N THR A 92 -24.24 11.78 -12.51
CA THR A 92 -24.54 11.74 -13.95
C THR A 92 -24.19 10.36 -14.45
N SER A 93 -25.23 9.63 -14.84
CA SER A 93 -25.18 8.40 -15.60
C SER A 93 -24.45 8.60 -16.92
N ASN A 94 -23.61 7.66 -17.30
CA ASN A 94 -23.58 7.13 -18.66
C ASN A 94 -23.00 5.72 -18.61
N GLY A 95 -23.83 4.76 -19.02
CA GLY A 95 -23.41 3.38 -19.23
C GLY A 95 -22.47 3.28 -20.43
N VAL A 96 -21.41 2.50 -20.27
CA VAL A 96 -20.59 2.00 -21.38
C VAL A 96 -20.40 0.49 -21.16
N PRO A 97 -20.48 -0.35 -22.21
CA PRO A 97 -20.61 -1.80 -22.09
C PRO A 97 -19.31 -2.46 -21.62
N ALA A 98 -19.46 -3.66 -21.05
CA ALA A 98 -18.37 -4.53 -20.65
C ALA A 98 -17.33 -4.72 -21.78
N PRO A 99 -16.01 -4.63 -21.50
CA PRO A 99 -15.02 -5.21 -22.38
C PRO A 99 -14.76 -6.67 -22.02
N ALA A 100 -14.86 -7.51 -23.04
CA ALA A 100 -14.37 -8.89 -23.09
C ALA A 100 -12.81 -8.90 -23.10
N PRO A 101 -12.15 -10.07 -23.08
CA PRO A 101 -10.99 -10.34 -22.24
C PRO A 101 -9.64 -9.82 -22.77
N ALA A 102 -8.74 -9.61 -21.80
CA ALA A 102 -7.27 -9.70 -21.85
C ALA A 102 -6.58 -9.33 -23.18
N LYS A 103 -6.14 -8.07 -23.27
CA LYS A 103 -4.88 -7.73 -23.93
C LYS A 103 -4.01 -6.97 -22.94
N THR A 104 -2.75 -7.38 -22.88
CA THR A 104 -1.65 -6.83 -22.09
C THR A 104 -1.56 -5.32 -22.29
N GLU A 105 -2.06 -4.52 -21.35
CA GLU A 105 -1.84 -3.07 -21.36
C GLU A 105 -0.49 -2.76 -20.69
N PRO A 106 0.38 -1.97 -21.33
CA PRO A 106 1.63 -1.54 -20.72
C PRO A 106 1.35 -0.68 -19.48
N MET A 107 2.23 -0.77 -18.47
CA MET A 107 2.18 0.05 -17.24
C MET A 107 1.82 1.51 -17.56
N PRO A 108 1.05 2.20 -16.69
CA PRO A 108 0.70 3.60 -16.90
C PRO A 108 1.98 4.43 -16.94
N THR A 109 2.50 4.73 -18.13
CA THR A 109 3.75 5.45 -18.32
C THR A 109 3.61 6.85 -17.74
N GLY A 110 4.07 7.04 -16.50
CA GLY A 110 4.22 8.38 -15.94
C GLY A 110 5.13 9.25 -16.82
N PRO A 111 5.21 10.56 -16.55
CA PRO A 111 6.12 11.44 -17.27
C PRO A 111 7.53 10.86 -17.35
N ALA A 112 8.23 11.10 -18.47
CA ALA A 112 9.62 10.69 -18.65
C ALA A 112 10.49 11.16 -17.47
N ILE A 113 11.43 10.30 -17.05
CA ILE A 113 12.29 10.54 -15.87
C ILE A 113 13.13 11.80 -16.10
N GLY A 114 12.82 12.85 -15.33
CA GLY A 114 13.48 14.15 -15.47
C GLY A 114 14.77 14.27 -14.65
N PRO A 115 15.56 15.35 -14.87
CA PRO A 115 16.67 15.71 -13.99
C PRO A 115 16.24 15.93 -12.53
N PHE A 116 15.01 16.39 -12.32
CA PHE A 116 14.47 16.59 -10.98
C PHE A 116 14.16 15.26 -10.28
N ASP A 117 13.68 14.25 -11.01
CA ASP A 117 13.46 12.91 -10.48
C ASP A 117 14.78 12.25 -10.03
N ARG A 118 15.87 12.46 -10.76
CA ARG A 118 17.20 11.99 -10.36
C ARG A 118 17.67 12.59 -9.03
N LYS A 119 17.48 13.90 -8.83
CA LYS A 119 17.81 14.57 -7.54
C LYS A 119 16.98 14.02 -6.38
N ILE A 120 15.68 13.79 -6.60
CA ILE A 120 14.79 13.17 -5.60
C ILE A 120 15.30 11.78 -5.26
N ARG A 121 15.62 10.95 -6.25
CA ARG A 121 16.18 9.61 -6.05
C ARG A 121 17.48 9.64 -5.26
N GLU A 122 18.43 10.48 -5.66
CA GLU A 122 19.72 10.65 -4.95
C GLU A 122 19.50 11.01 -3.48
N THR A 123 18.59 11.94 -3.21
CA THR A 123 18.25 12.36 -1.84
C THR A 123 17.64 11.20 -1.03
N ILE A 124 16.73 10.42 -1.61
CA ILE A 124 16.10 9.28 -0.93
C ILE A 124 17.09 8.13 -0.70
N LEU A 125 18.02 7.90 -1.64
CA LEU A 125 19.06 6.87 -1.49
C LEU A 125 20.14 7.26 -0.46
N ALA A 126 20.38 8.56 -0.27
CA ALA A 126 21.28 9.08 0.75
C ALA A 126 20.69 9.06 2.17
N ALA A 127 19.40 8.74 2.31
CA ALA A 127 18.75 8.61 3.61
C ALA A 127 19.29 7.41 4.41
N PRO A 128 19.21 7.44 5.76
CA PRO A 128 19.52 6.27 6.59
C PRO A 128 18.68 5.05 6.21
N GLU A 129 17.40 5.27 5.91
CA GLU A 129 16.46 4.26 5.43
C GLU A 129 16.49 4.25 3.89
N LYS A 130 17.47 3.54 3.33
CA LYS A 130 17.71 3.50 1.88
C LYS A 130 16.44 3.16 1.10
N GLY A 131 15.99 4.11 0.29
CA GLY A 131 14.81 3.92 -0.57
C GLY A 131 13.49 4.39 0.03
N MET A 132 13.48 4.90 1.28
CA MET A 132 12.31 5.47 1.93
C MET A 132 12.65 6.81 2.61
N MET A 133 11.75 7.79 2.50
CA MET A 133 11.90 9.04 3.22
C MET A 133 10.55 9.68 3.52
N GLU A 134 10.37 10.25 4.71
CA GLU A 134 9.24 11.11 5.03
C GLU A 134 9.16 12.31 4.07
N ILE A 135 7.97 12.65 3.59
CA ILE A 135 7.77 13.75 2.63
C ILE A 135 8.26 15.09 3.20
N THR A 136 8.05 15.31 4.50
CA THR A 136 8.50 16.53 5.20
C THR A 136 10.03 16.63 5.21
N ARG A 137 10.71 15.51 5.51
CA ARG A 137 12.18 15.43 5.50
C ARG A 137 12.74 15.57 4.10
N LEU A 138 12.10 14.93 3.10
CA LEU A 138 12.47 15.06 1.70
C LEU A 138 12.48 16.52 1.25
N SER A 139 11.47 17.29 1.65
CA SER A 139 11.40 18.71 1.35
C SER A 139 12.59 19.50 1.93
N ALA A 140 12.97 19.20 3.17
CA ALA A 140 14.08 19.87 3.84
C ALA A 140 15.44 19.49 3.21
N GLU A 141 15.66 18.21 2.94
CA GLU A 141 16.92 17.72 2.34
C GLU A 141 17.09 18.19 0.88
N LEU A 142 16.03 18.19 0.06
CA LEU A 142 16.13 18.70 -1.32
C LEU A 142 16.38 20.21 -1.37
N HIS A 143 15.85 20.97 -0.41
CA HIS A 143 16.15 22.39 -0.30
C HIS A 143 17.60 22.62 0.14
N LYS A 144 18.08 21.85 1.12
CA LYS A 144 19.45 21.93 1.66
C LYS A 144 20.53 21.50 0.64
N LEU A 145 20.34 20.35 -0.01
CA LEU A 145 21.35 19.73 -0.88
C LEU A 145 21.33 20.28 -2.30
N HIS A 146 20.14 20.61 -2.82
CA HIS A 146 19.99 20.97 -4.24
C HIS A 146 19.35 22.35 -4.45
N GLY A 147 18.99 23.08 -3.39
CA GLY A 147 18.32 24.37 -3.48
C GLY A 147 16.91 24.31 -4.07
N VAL A 148 16.32 23.10 -4.22
CA VAL A 148 15.06 22.92 -4.93
C VAL A 148 13.88 23.06 -3.97
N ARG A 149 12.82 23.73 -4.44
CA ARG A 149 11.55 23.87 -3.72
C ARG A 149 10.43 23.27 -4.56
N ILE A 150 9.53 22.51 -3.95
CA ILE A 150 8.38 21.96 -4.66
C ILE A 150 7.44 23.05 -5.20
N GLY A 151 7.45 24.24 -4.59
CA GLY A 151 6.69 25.39 -5.06
C GLY A 151 7.17 25.96 -6.41
N SER A 152 8.39 25.63 -6.86
CA SER A 152 8.85 25.99 -8.21
C SER A 152 8.41 24.99 -9.28
N GLN A 153 7.78 23.87 -8.89
CA GLN A 153 7.23 22.89 -9.81
C GLN A 153 5.78 23.23 -10.16
N PRO A 154 5.29 22.84 -11.36
CA PRO A 154 3.91 23.08 -11.77
C PRO A 154 2.86 22.56 -10.78
N GLU A 155 3.15 21.43 -10.12
CA GLU A 155 2.25 20.78 -9.16
C GLU A 155 2.22 21.44 -7.78
N LYS A 156 3.22 22.27 -7.45
CA LYS A 156 3.38 23.04 -6.20
C LYS A 156 3.34 22.24 -4.89
N THR A 157 3.08 20.94 -4.94
CA THR A 157 2.90 20.06 -3.79
C THR A 157 3.60 18.72 -4.04
N TRP A 158 4.20 18.16 -2.99
CA TRP A 158 4.96 16.91 -3.10
C TRP A 158 4.08 15.75 -3.54
N ARG A 159 2.89 15.63 -2.95
CA ARG A 159 1.92 14.60 -3.32
C ARG A 159 1.43 14.76 -4.75
N GLY A 160 1.22 15.98 -5.22
CA GLY A 160 0.84 16.23 -6.62
C GLY A 160 1.93 15.81 -7.60
N TYR A 161 3.19 16.15 -7.30
CA TYR A 161 4.33 15.81 -8.15
C TYR A 161 4.62 14.30 -8.17
N LEU A 162 4.72 13.68 -6.99
CA LEU A 162 5.08 12.27 -6.84
C LEU A 162 3.93 11.35 -7.27
N GLY A 163 2.67 11.75 -6.99
CA GLY A 163 1.48 10.98 -7.35
C GLY A 163 1.24 10.86 -8.85
N LYS A 164 1.76 11.81 -9.65
CA LYS A 164 1.77 11.71 -11.13
C LYS A 164 2.81 10.75 -11.68
N ARG A 165 3.71 10.24 -10.84
CA ARG A 165 4.81 9.33 -11.21
C ARG A 165 4.72 8.02 -10.41
N PRO A 166 3.58 7.31 -10.46
CA PRO A 166 3.38 6.10 -9.67
C PRO A 166 4.36 4.98 -10.03
N ASN A 167 4.98 5.03 -11.21
CA ASN A 167 6.00 4.06 -11.63
C ASN A 167 7.33 4.26 -10.89
N LEU A 168 7.65 5.49 -10.47
CA LEU A 168 8.91 5.82 -9.82
C LEU A 168 8.79 5.83 -8.30
N TYR A 169 7.61 6.21 -7.79
CA TYR A 169 7.37 6.48 -6.38
C TYR A 169 6.12 5.78 -5.88
N LEU A 170 6.20 5.28 -4.65
CA LEU A 170 5.07 4.81 -3.87
C LEU A 170 4.84 5.77 -2.70
N LEU A 171 3.60 6.21 -2.50
CA LEU A 171 3.23 7.19 -1.49
C LEU A 171 2.37 6.56 -0.41
N ASP A 172 2.70 6.85 0.84
CA ASP A 172 1.86 6.48 1.97
C ASP A 172 0.56 7.30 2.04
N PRO A 173 -0.46 6.78 2.76
CA PRO A 173 -1.66 7.53 3.10
C PRO A 173 -1.35 8.92 3.68
N LYS A 174 -2.31 9.85 3.57
CA LYS A 174 -2.15 11.18 4.17
C LYS A 174 -2.06 11.06 5.69
N GLY A 175 -0.99 11.61 6.25
CA GLY A 175 -0.72 11.62 7.68
C GLY A 175 0.57 12.37 8.00
N PRO A 176 0.83 12.66 9.29
CA PRO A 176 2.02 13.39 9.73
C PRO A 176 3.33 12.67 9.39
N ASN A 177 3.30 11.33 9.34
CA ASN A 177 4.48 10.48 9.09
C ASN A 177 4.43 9.87 7.67
N ALA A 178 3.83 10.57 6.72
CA ALA A 178 3.71 10.05 5.37
C ALA A 178 5.07 9.96 4.67
N CYS A 179 5.44 8.75 4.24
CA CYS A 179 6.67 8.51 3.50
C CYS A 179 6.43 8.39 1.99
N VAL A 180 7.51 8.62 1.24
CA VAL A 180 7.68 8.21 -0.14
C VAL A 180 8.71 7.10 -0.21
N ARG A 181 8.45 6.09 -1.05
CA ARG A 181 9.37 5.00 -1.36
C ARG A 181 9.73 4.99 -2.84
N LEU A 182 10.96 4.62 -3.17
CA LEU A 182 11.37 4.39 -4.56
C LEU A 182 10.87 3.02 -5.02
N ARG A 183 10.34 2.93 -6.24
CA ARG A 183 10.03 1.65 -6.90
C ARG A 183 11.23 1.18 -7.69
N ALA A 184 11.77 0.00 -7.39
CA ALA A 184 12.92 -0.56 -8.11
C ALA A 184 12.70 -0.67 -9.63
N GLU A 185 11.49 -1.04 -10.04
CA GLU A 185 11.12 -1.33 -11.44
C GLU A 185 11.00 -0.09 -12.34
N GLY A 186 10.75 1.10 -11.76
CA GLY A 186 10.54 2.32 -12.53
C GLY A 186 11.81 3.04 -12.95
N TRP A 187 12.96 2.67 -12.37
CA TRP A 187 14.23 3.32 -12.65
C TRP A 187 15.04 2.50 -13.64
N PRO A 188 15.64 3.14 -14.66
CA PRO A 188 16.60 2.46 -15.51
C PRO A 188 17.74 1.90 -14.65
N ALA A 189 18.20 0.70 -14.99
CA ALA A 189 19.45 0.17 -14.47
C ALA A 189 20.54 1.22 -14.70
N GLY A 190 21.24 1.57 -13.62
CA GLY A 190 22.29 2.60 -13.64
C GLY A 190 23.49 2.17 -14.45
#